data_AF-A0A962RQV9-F1
#
_entry.id   AF-A0A962RQV9-F1
#
_cell.length_a   1.000
_cell.length_b   1.000
_cell.length_c   1.000
_cell.angle_alpha   90.00
_cell.angle_beta   90.00
_cell.angle_gamma   90.00
#
_symmetry.space_group_name_H-M   'P 1'
#
loop_
_entity.id
_entity.type
_entity.pdbx_description
1 polymer ?
#
loop_
_entity_poly.entity_id
_entity_poly.type
_entity_poly.pdbx_seq_one_letter_code
_entity_poly.pdbx_strand_id
1 'polypeptide(L)'
;LGEFGVEDADYGTLVIALTVALAAAMLVLAVLVLRVARPRGDPAQGAWLEFGARLARIGLARLPSEAPRAYALRVAKRRADLAAEALAITRLYTQARYGRGRADLQALQRRVRAFRPRRA
;
A
#
# COMPACT_ATOMS: atom_id res chain seq x y z
N LEU A 1 52.97 1.36 -40.37
CA LEU A 1 51.90 0.37 -40.09
C LEU A 1 52.07 -0.09 -38.65
N GLY A 2 51.37 0.55 -37.72
CA GLY A 2 51.45 0.40 -36.26
C GLY A 2 50.77 1.64 -35.70
N GLU A 3 49.76 1.58 -34.83
CA GLU A 3 49.58 0.66 -33.71
C GLU A 3 48.09 0.36 -33.51
N PHE A 4 47.73 -0.92 -33.49
CA PHE A 4 46.52 -1.41 -32.83
C PHE A 4 47.01 -2.19 -31.62
N GLY A 5 46.44 -1.96 -30.43
CA GLY A 5 46.57 -2.98 -29.39
C GLY A 5 46.45 -2.60 -27.92
N VAL A 6 46.03 -1.38 -27.54
CA VAL A 6 45.71 -1.08 -26.13
C VAL A 6 44.24 -0.72 -25.90
N GLU A 7 43.48 -0.32 -26.93
CA GLU A 7 42.17 0.29 -26.67
C GLU A 7 40.94 -0.64 -26.64
N ASP A 8 40.89 -1.81 -27.31
CA ASP A 8 39.61 -2.55 -27.42
C ASP A 8 39.20 -3.36 -26.17
N ALA A 9 40.17 -3.79 -25.34
CA ALA A 9 39.88 -4.59 -24.14
C ALA A 9 39.36 -3.74 -22.96
N ASP A 10 39.72 -2.45 -22.91
CA ASP A 10 39.42 -1.58 -21.78
C ASP A 10 38.01 -0.97 -21.89
N TYR A 11 37.56 -0.59 -23.10
CA TYR A 11 36.20 -0.08 -23.29
C TYR A 11 35.13 -1.12 -23.02
N GLY A 12 35.32 -2.38 -23.46
CA GLY A 12 34.39 -3.46 -23.17
C GLY A 12 34.27 -3.70 -21.67
N THR A 13 35.39 -3.72 -20.98
CA THR A 13 35.46 -3.89 -19.52
C THR A 13 34.81 -2.72 -18.78
N LEU A 14 35.05 -1.48 -19.23
CA LEU A 14 34.47 -0.26 -18.66
C LEU A 14 32.94 -0.21 -18.85
N VAL A 15 32.45 -0.55 -20.05
CA VAL A 15 31.02 -0.61 -20.36
C VAL A 15 30.33 -1.67 -19.51
N ILE A 16 30.94 -2.85 -19.36
CA ILE A 16 30.42 -3.91 -18.49
C ILE A 16 30.39 -3.44 -17.03
N ALA A 17 31.47 -2.85 -16.52
CA ALA A 17 31.56 -2.36 -15.15
C ALA A 17 30.50 -1.28 -14.86
N LEU A 18 30.32 -0.33 -15.79
CA LEU A 18 29.32 0.74 -15.65
C LEU A 18 27.89 0.19 -15.70
N THR A 19 27.63 -0.76 -16.59
CA THR A 19 26.32 -1.41 -16.72
C THR A 19 25.97 -2.19 -15.45
N VAL A 20 26.93 -2.95 -14.91
CA VAL A 20 26.76 -3.69 -13.65
C VAL A 20 26.54 -2.73 -12.48
N ALA A 21 27.30 -1.63 -12.41
CA ALA A 21 27.14 -0.62 -11.36
C ALA A 21 25.75 0.05 -11.43
N LEU A 22 25.28 0.41 -12.62
CA LEU A 22 23.94 0.97 -12.83
C LEU A 22 22.85 -0.02 -12.46
N ALA A 23 22.95 -1.28 -12.91
CA ALA A 23 21.99 -2.32 -12.57
C ALA A 23 21.93 -2.57 -11.06
N ALA A 24 23.09 -2.59 -10.39
CA ALA A 24 23.18 -2.72 -8.93
C ALA A 24 22.55 -1.51 -8.22
N ALA A 25 22.83 -0.29 -8.67
CA ALA A 25 22.23 0.92 -8.11
C ALA A 25 20.70 0.94 -8.28
N MET A 26 20.20 0.54 -9.44
CA MET A 26 18.76 0.39 -9.70
C MET A 26 18.13 -0.69 -8.82
N LEU A 27 18.81 -1.83 -8.64
CA LEU A 27 18.33 -2.91 -7.77
C LEU A 27 18.29 -2.46 -6.31
N VAL A 28 19.34 -1.76 -5.83
CA VAL A 28 19.39 -1.19 -4.48
C VAL A 28 18.27 -0.17 -4.29
N LEU A 29 18.05 0.71 -5.26
CA LEU A 29 16.95 1.68 -5.22
C LEU A 29 15.59 0.98 -5.23
N ALA A 30 15.39 -0.02 -6.08
CA ALA A 30 14.16 -0.80 -6.12
C ALA A 30 13.92 -1.52 -4.79
N VAL A 31 14.95 -2.12 -4.20
CA VAL A 31 14.88 -2.75 -2.88
C VAL A 31 14.57 -1.70 -1.81
N LEU A 32 15.23 -0.54 -1.79
CA LEU A 32 14.97 0.54 -0.84
C LEU A 32 13.54 1.07 -0.98
N VAL A 33 13.09 1.36 -2.19
CA VAL A 33 11.71 1.78 -2.49
C VAL A 33 10.74 0.71 -2.03
N LEU A 34 10.98 -0.57 -2.32
CA LEU A 34 10.14 -1.66 -1.84
C LEU A 34 10.20 -1.83 -0.32
N ARG A 35 11.34 -1.58 0.33
CA ARG A 35 11.50 -1.66 1.79
C ARG A 35 10.89 -0.46 2.53
N VAL A 36 10.86 0.72 1.90
CA VAL A 36 10.19 1.93 2.39
C VAL A 36 8.69 1.87 2.11
N ALA A 37 8.30 1.40 0.91
CA ALA A 37 6.91 1.23 0.49
C ALA A 37 6.25 0.01 1.14
N ARG A 38 7.02 -0.95 1.67
CA ARG A 38 6.53 -2.00 2.56
C ARG A 38 6.46 -1.40 3.97
N PRO A 39 5.29 -0.93 4.43
CA PRO A 39 5.17 -0.39 5.78
C PRO A 39 5.38 -1.59 6.71
N ARG A 40 6.49 -1.59 7.43
CA ARG A 40 6.69 -2.50 8.57
C ARG A 40 5.56 -2.23 9.55
N GLY A 41 4.50 -3.05 9.47
CA GLY A 41 3.34 -3.01 10.36
C GLY A 41 2.71 -1.64 10.48
N ASP A 42 2.00 -1.15 9.46
CA ASP A 42 1.01 -0.09 9.66
C ASP A 42 -0.25 -0.75 10.27
N PRO A 43 -0.44 -0.69 11.60
CA PRO A 43 -1.60 -1.30 12.25
C PRO A 43 -2.94 -0.71 11.77
N ALA A 44 -2.95 0.51 11.20
CA ALA A 44 -4.15 1.09 10.61
C ALA A 44 -4.47 0.42 9.28
N GLN A 45 -3.46 0.14 8.45
CA GLN A 45 -3.61 -0.65 7.22
C GLN A 45 -4.11 -2.06 7.51
N GLY A 46 -3.60 -2.71 8.57
CA GLY A 46 -4.07 -4.02 9.01
C GLY A 46 -5.57 -4.02 9.36
N ALA A 47 -5.99 -3.05 10.19
CA ALA A 47 -7.40 -2.88 10.54
C ALA A 47 -8.27 -2.56 9.30
N TRP A 48 -7.76 -1.76 8.37
CA TRP A 48 -8.45 -1.44 7.13
C TRP A 48 -8.65 -2.67 6.22
N LEU A 49 -7.64 -3.53 6.09
CA LEU A 49 -7.74 -4.78 5.34
C LEU A 49 -8.74 -5.75 5.99
N GLU A 50 -8.75 -5.84 7.32
CA GLU A 50 -9.72 -6.67 8.04
C GLU A 50 -11.16 -6.19 7.80
N PHE A 51 -11.40 -4.87 7.88
CA PHE A 51 -12.69 -4.27 7.52
C PHE A 51 -13.10 -4.60 6.08
N GLY A 52 -12.18 -4.44 5.13
CA GLY A 52 -12.40 -4.81 3.73
C GLY A 52 -12.73 -6.29 3.54
N ALA A 53 -12.04 -7.19 4.24
CA ALA A 53 -12.30 -8.62 4.18
C ALA A 53 -13.69 -8.99 4.74
N ARG A 54 -14.13 -8.35 5.83
CA ARG A 54 -15.46 -8.56 6.41
C ARG A 54 -16.58 -8.12 5.46
N LEU A 55 -16.39 -7.00 4.77
CA LEU A 55 -17.32 -6.54 3.73
C LEU A 55 -17.28 -7.42 2.47
N ALA A 56 -16.11 -7.91 2.07
CA ALA A 56 -15.98 -8.84 0.95
C ALA A 56 -16.78 -10.14 1.18
N ARG A 57 -16.83 -10.64 2.43
CA ARG A 57 -17.64 -11.82 2.79
C ARG A 57 -19.14 -11.65 2.53
N ILE A 58 -19.64 -10.41 2.56
CA ILE A 58 -21.04 -10.10 2.25
C ILE A 58 -21.21 -9.55 0.82
N GLY A 59 -20.23 -9.74 -0.07
CA GLY A 59 -20.29 -9.33 -1.47
C GLY A 59 -19.98 -7.84 -1.72
N LEU A 60 -19.46 -7.13 -0.72
CA LEU A 60 -19.12 -5.71 -0.81
C LEU A 60 -17.60 -5.51 -0.84
N ALA A 61 -16.88 -6.24 -1.69
CA ALA A 61 -15.43 -6.10 -1.82
C ALA A 61 -15.02 -4.69 -2.33
N ARG A 62 -13.85 -4.22 -1.90
CA ARG A 62 -13.24 -2.95 -2.36
C ARG A 62 -12.59 -3.13 -3.74
N LEU A 63 -12.71 -2.15 -4.61
CA LEU A 63 -11.95 -2.14 -5.87
C LEU A 63 -10.51 -1.60 -5.66
N PRO A 64 -9.52 -2.04 -6.46
CA PRO A 64 -8.12 -1.62 -6.28
C PRO A 64 -7.89 -0.11 -6.42
N SER A 65 -8.61 0.54 -7.34
CA SER A 65 -8.53 1.98 -7.64
C SER A 65 -9.52 2.82 -6.84
N GLU A 66 -10.29 2.23 -5.93
CA GLU A 66 -11.34 2.94 -5.20
C GLU A 66 -10.80 3.62 -3.94
N ALA A 67 -11.01 4.94 -3.87
CA ALA A 67 -10.63 5.73 -2.71
C ALA A 67 -11.38 5.25 -1.43
N PRO A 68 -10.75 5.26 -0.24
CA PRO A 68 -11.38 4.78 1.00
C PRO A 68 -12.75 5.39 1.27
N ARG A 69 -12.90 6.71 1.06
CA ARG A 69 -14.16 7.43 1.24
C ARG A 69 -15.23 7.01 0.22
N ALA A 70 -14.84 6.83 -1.04
CA ALA A 70 -15.75 6.37 -2.10
C ALA A 70 -16.27 4.96 -1.79
N TYR A 71 -15.39 4.09 -1.30
CA TYR A 71 -15.74 2.73 -0.87
C TYR A 71 -16.79 2.74 0.24
N ALA A 72 -16.59 3.53 1.30
CA ALA A 72 -17.56 3.61 2.40
C ALA A 72 -18.91 4.19 1.97
N LEU A 73 -18.92 5.18 1.08
CA LEU A 73 -20.16 5.72 0.51
C LEU A 73 -20.90 4.67 -0.33
N ARG A 74 -20.19 3.85 -1.11
CA ARG A 74 -20.80 2.75 -1.86
C ARG A 74 -21.38 1.67 -0.94
N VAL A 75 -20.67 1.33 0.13
CA VAL A 75 -21.16 0.41 1.17
C VAL A 75 -22.41 0.97 1.82
N ALA A 76 -22.41 2.24 2.22
CA ALA A 76 -23.56 2.92 2.81
C ALA A 76 -24.78 2.94 1.88
N LYS A 77 -24.57 3.17 0.58
CA LYS A 77 -25.65 3.11 -0.43
C LYS A 77 -26.26 1.72 -0.58
N ARG A 78 -25.47 0.65 -0.45
CA ARG A 78 -25.96 -0.73 -0.59
C ARG A 78 -26.53 -1.31 0.72
N ARG A 79 -26.00 -0.87 1.85
CA ARG A 79 -26.35 -1.34 3.19
C ARG A 79 -26.40 -0.14 4.15
N ALA A 80 -27.58 0.48 4.23
CA ALA A 80 -27.82 1.66 5.06
C ALA A 80 -27.57 1.36 6.56
N ASP A 81 -27.81 0.12 7.00
CA ASP A 81 -27.52 -0.38 8.34
C ASP A 81 -26.03 -0.33 8.71
N LEU A 82 -25.14 -0.44 7.72
CA LEU A 82 -23.68 -0.40 7.91
C LEU A 82 -23.09 1.00 7.68
N ALA A 83 -23.89 1.97 7.22
CA ALA A 83 -23.41 3.26 6.75
C ALA A 83 -22.62 4.04 7.82
N ALA A 84 -23.19 4.16 9.03
CA ALA A 84 -22.57 4.92 10.11
C ALA A 84 -21.20 4.35 10.50
N GLU A 85 -21.10 3.04 10.71
CA GLU A 85 -19.84 2.40 11.08
C GLU A 85 -18.83 2.40 9.93
N ALA A 86 -19.25 2.14 8.68
CA ALA A 86 -18.37 2.18 7.52
C ALA A 86 -17.72 3.56 7.34
N LEU A 87 -18.50 4.63 7.50
CA LEU A 87 -17.99 6.01 7.42
C LEU A 87 -17.07 6.35 8.60
N ALA A 88 -17.42 5.93 9.81
CA ALA A 88 -16.61 6.18 11.01
C ALA A 88 -15.24 5.48 10.95
N ILE A 89 -15.22 4.19 10.59
CA ILE A 89 -13.98 3.41 10.39
C ILE A 89 -13.12 4.06 9.31
N THR A 90 -13.72 4.46 8.19
CA THR A 90 -13.00 5.09 7.07
C THR A 90 -12.39 6.43 7.44
N ARG A 91 -13.11 7.25 8.23
CA ARG A 91 -12.59 8.52 8.74
C ARG A 91 -11.37 8.29 9.65
N LEU A 92 -11.47 7.37 10.59
CA LEU A 92 -10.37 7.02 11.50
C LEU A 92 -9.15 6.48 10.75
N TYR A 93 -9.37 5.60 9.77
CA TYR A 93 -8.29 5.12 8.90
C TYR A 93 -7.63 6.26 8.11
N THR A 94 -8.42 7.15 7.51
CA THR A 94 -7.89 8.28 6.73
C THR A 94 -7.08 9.23 7.62
N GLN A 95 -7.54 9.49 8.85
CA GLN A 95 -6.79 10.28 9.82
C GLN A 95 -5.51 9.57 10.28
N ALA A 96 -5.54 8.26 10.48
CA ALA A 96 -4.38 7.48 10.88
C ALA A 96 -3.32 7.37 9.79
N ARG A 97 -3.75 7.31 8.53
CA ARG A 97 -2.84 7.11 7.39
C ARG A 97 -2.36 8.42 6.76
N TYR A 98 -3.20 9.44 6.73
CA TYR A 98 -2.94 10.70 6.02
C TYR A 98 -3.01 11.94 6.91
N GLY A 99 -3.43 11.80 8.18
CA GLY A 99 -3.46 12.90 9.13
C GLY A 99 -2.09 13.19 9.72
N ARG A 100 -1.80 14.46 9.99
CA ARG A 100 -0.55 14.91 10.63
C ARG A 100 -0.58 14.85 12.17
N GLY A 101 -1.53 14.11 12.76
CA GLY A 101 -1.75 14.06 14.21
C GLY A 101 -1.75 12.64 14.79
N ARG A 102 -1.80 12.53 16.12
CA ARG A 102 -2.04 11.25 16.81
C ARG A 102 -3.46 10.77 16.52
N ALA A 103 -3.62 9.98 15.46
CA ALA A 103 -4.88 9.31 15.21
C ALA A 103 -5.10 8.20 16.24
N ASP A 104 -6.34 8.06 16.72
CA ASP A 104 -6.71 7.01 17.65
C ASP A 104 -6.83 5.66 16.92
N LEU A 105 -5.67 5.04 16.71
CA LEU A 105 -5.54 3.70 16.16
C LEU A 105 -6.29 2.65 16.99
N GLN A 106 -6.35 2.82 18.32
CA GLN A 106 -7.07 1.88 19.19
C GLN A 106 -8.57 1.97 18.95
N ALA A 107 -9.13 3.17 18.76
CA ALA A 107 -10.52 3.32 18.35
C ALA A 107 -10.80 2.68 16.99
N LEU A 108 -9.90 2.85 16.00
CA LEU A 108 -10.03 2.18 14.70
C LEU A 108 -10.10 0.66 14.86
N GLN A 109 -9.12 0.07 15.56
CA GLN A 109 -9.06 -1.38 15.77
C GLN A 109 -10.27 -1.91 16.54
N ARG A 110 -10.72 -1.21 17.60
CA ARG A 110 -11.91 -1.61 18.36
C ARG A 110 -13.17 -1.63 17.49
N ARG A 111 -13.39 -0.57 16.70
CA ARG A 111 -14.55 -0.50 15.79
C ARG A 111 -14.50 -1.57 14.71
N VAL A 112 -13.35 -1.77 14.07
CA VAL A 112 -13.18 -2.85 13.08
C VAL A 112 -13.44 -4.22 13.72
N ARG A 113 -12.94 -4.48 14.94
CA ARG A 113 -13.18 -5.74 15.64
C ARG A 113 -14.66 -5.96 15.97
N ALA A 114 -15.36 -4.93 16.40
CA ALA A 114 -16.79 -4.95 16.69
C ALA A 114 -17.66 -5.03 15.42
N PHE A 115 -17.17 -4.57 14.28
CA PHE A 115 -17.90 -4.53 13.02
C PHE A 115 -18.15 -5.93 12.46
N ARG A 116 -19.27 -6.56 12.79
CA ARG A 116 -19.65 -7.92 12.35
C ARG A 116 -20.82 -7.86 11.35
N PRO A 117 -20.57 -7.55 10.07
CA PRO A 117 -21.63 -7.52 9.08
C PRO A 117 -22.17 -8.93 8.85
N ARG A 118 -23.49 -9.10 8.96
CA ARG A 118 -24.19 -10.34 8.59
C ARG A 118 -24.62 -10.28 7.13
N ARG A 119 -24.57 -11.43 6.45
CA ARG A 119 -25.21 -11.62 5.14
C ARG A 119 -26.70 -11.32 5.33
N ALA A 120 -27.23 -10.41 4.51
CA ALA A 120 -28.68 -10.19 4.42
C ALA A 120 -29.30 -11.29 3.56
#